data_AF-A0AAV6YSZ7-F1
#
_entry.id   AF-A0AAV6YSZ7-F1
#
_cell.length_a   1.000
_cell.length_b   1.000
_cell.length_c   1.000
_cell.angle_alpha   90.00
_cell.angle_beta   90.00
_cell.angle_gamma   90.00
#
_symmetry.space_group_name_H-M   'P 1'
#
loop_
_entity.id
_entity.type
_entity.pdbx_description
1 polymer ?
#
loop_
_entity_poly.entity_id
_entity_poly.type
_entity_poly.pdbx_seq_one_letter_code
_entity_poly.pdbx_strand_id
1 'polypeptide(L)'
;MMNKDAVMSRDMARADLQRQEEDFHRERRERERILQEYKRQAEERRMFAERAERRAQRVTLPGEDAPTDIQLVSNVHEEEKAIRTYQEAFQRIKEATGVTDTQEVVRRFIAQGETHRHLEELKSENEKTLVRLKEEKERLQDAFQELKYSGEAKLSSGQQVLEELQAHLQKEEKRRDKYKEEFEKMTKILVAGKSGVDHLATKVQHIKVPRSHFPAKDLSPQSDEYVLDILDTTDQKLQKLLEELEGQNIGEILRQMEEEEFQASIEGKLPAFNVRIPLPAATKPDTFEDDEDSGEDEGDVVTRASLKKQSQQIIESKTKRKSRPKKKKGKQ
;
A
#
# COMPACT_ATOMS: atom_id res chain seq x y z
N MET A 1 9.89 -4.14 7.40
CA MET A 1 9.09 -2.97 6.99
C MET A 1 9.07 -1.89 8.08
N MET A 2 8.72 -2.21 9.33
CA MET A 2 8.72 -1.26 10.48
C MET A 2 9.97 -0.39 10.66
N ASN A 3 11.18 -0.91 10.42
CA ASN A 3 12.41 -0.14 10.62
C ASN A 3 12.57 1.00 9.59
N LYS A 4 12.10 0.79 8.36
CA LYS A 4 12.18 1.79 7.29
C LYS A 4 11.19 2.94 7.55
N ASP A 5 9.98 2.61 8.01
CA ASP A 5 8.95 3.60 8.34
C ASP A 5 9.35 4.44 9.56
N ALA A 6 9.98 3.83 10.57
CA ALA A 6 10.50 4.54 11.73
C ALA A 6 11.62 5.53 11.36
N VAL A 7 12.52 5.15 10.45
CA VAL A 7 13.59 6.04 9.95
C VAL A 7 12.99 7.19 9.14
N MET A 8 12.05 6.92 8.25
CA MET A 8 11.38 7.96 7.47
C MET A 8 10.60 8.94 8.36
N SER A 9 9.90 8.45 9.38
CA SER A 9 9.18 9.30 10.34
C SER A 9 10.12 10.21 11.13
N ARG A 10 11.27 9.68 11.60
CA ARG A 10 12.30 10.48 12.27
C ARG A 10 12.86 11.55 11.35
N ASP A 11 13.16 11.21 10.11
CA ASP A 11 13.78 12.14 9.16
C ASP A 11 12.80 13.25 8.74
N MET A 12 11.52 12.94 8.58
CA MET A 12 10.46 13.94 8.39
C MET A 12 10.34 14.87 9.60
N ALA A 13 10.29 14.33 10.82
CA ALA A 13 10.20 15.15 12.03
C ALA A 13 11.41 16.09 12.21
N ARG A 14 12.61 15.64 11.82
CA ARG A 14 13.82 16.48 11.82
C ARG A 14 13.75 17.59 10.77
N ALA A 15 13.29 17.28 9.56
CA ALA A 15 13.13 18.27 8.51
C ALA A 15 12.09 19.34 8.88
N ASP A 16 10.98 18.93 9.51
CA ASP A 16 9.94 19.83 9.98
C ASP A 16 10.45 20.75 11.10
N LEU A 17 11.19 20.20 12.06
CA LEU A 17 11.81 21.00 13.13
C LEU A 17 12.77 22.05 12.56
N GLN A 18 13.65 21.66 11.62
CA GLN A 18 14.59 22.58 11.01
C GLN A 18 13.87 23.72 10.27
N ARG A 19 12.79 23.43 9.54
CA ARG A 19 11.98 24.45 8.87
C ARG A 19 11.36 25.44 9.86
N GLN A 20 10.81 24.93 10.97
CA GLN A 20 10.22 25.77 12.00
C GLN A 20 11.25 26.67 12.68
N GLU A 21 12.46 26.16 12.93
CA GLU A 21 13.57 26.95 13.47
C GLU A 21 14.01 28.06 12.50
N GLU A 22 14.16 27.73 11.22
CA GLU A 22 14.50 28.71 10.17
C GLU A 22 13.45 29.83 10.08
N ASP A 23 12.17 29.48 10.14
CA ASP A 23 11.07 30.44 10.08
C ASP A 23 10.99 31.30 11.34
N PHE A 24 11.20 30.73 12.53
CA PHE A 24 11.30 31.50 13.77
C PHE A 24 12.44 32.52 13.71
N HIS A 25 13.62 32.12 13.23
CA HIS A 25 14.76 33.03 13.07
C HIS A 25 14.52 34.09 12.00
N ARG A 26 13.77 33.77 10.95
CA ARG A 26 13.37 34.72 9.90
C ARG A 26 12.40 35.76 10.46
N GLU A 27 11.33 35.34 11.13
CA GLU A 27 10.37 36.23 11.77
C GLU A 27 11.04 37.13 12.81
N ARG A 28 11.93 36.57 13.64
CA ARG A 28 12.64 37.37 14.64
C ARG A 28 13.48 38.47 13.99
N ARG A 29 14.24 38.14 12.94
CA ARG A 29 15.02 39.14 12.19
C ARG A 29 14.14 40.22 11.58
N GLU A 30 12.98 39.83 11.05
CA GLU A 30 12.03 40.78 10.48
C GLU A 30 11.42 41.70 11.55
N ARG A 31 11.03 41.16 12.71
CA ARG A 31 10.53 41.95 13.85
C ARG A 31 11.60 42.92 14.37
N GLU A 32 12.85 42.47 14.47
CA GLU A 32 13.97 43.33 14.86
C GLU A 32 14.21 44.46 13.84
N ARG A 33 14.12 44.16 12.54
CA ARG A 33 14.21 45.14 11.45
C ARG A 33 13.10 46.21 11.55
N ILE A 34 11.85 45.77 11.71
CA ILE A 34 10.69 46.65 11.85
C ILE A 34 10.82 47.53 13.10
N LEU A 35 11.22 46.95 14.24
CA LEU A 35 11.44 47.70 15.47
C LEU A 35 12.55 48.76 15.32
N GLN A 36 13.64 48.45 14.62
CA GLN A 36 14.70 49.42 14.32
C GLN A 36 14.18 50.56 13.45
N GLU A 37 13.36 50.26 12.44
CA GLU A 37 12.77 51.27 11.57
C GLU A 37 11.83 52.22 12.35
N TYR A 38 10.96 51.67 13.21
CA TYR A 38 10.09 52.49 14.07
C TYR A 38 10.88 53.36 15.05
N LYS A 39 11.96 52.82 15.64
CA LYS A 39 12.85 53.60 16.51
C LYS A 39 13.49 54.76 15.75
N ARG A 40 13.99 54.52 14.53
CA ARG A 40 14.57 55.57 13.69
C ARG A 40 13.55 56.66 13.36
N GLN A 41 12.34 56.28 12.95
CA GLN A 41 11.27 57.25 12.66
C GLN A 41 10.87 58.06 13.90
N ALA A 42 10.83 57.44 15.08
CA ALA A 42 10.54 58.13 16.33
C ALA A 42 11.66 59.14 16.70
N GLU A 43 12.92 58.76 16.52
CA GLU A 43 14.07 59.64 16.72
C GLU A 43 14.06 60.82 15.74
N GLU A 44 13.80 60.58 14.45
CA GLU A 44 13.67 61.63 13.43
C GLU A 44 12.56 62.63 13.77
N ARG A 45 11.39 62.15 14.20
CA ARG A 45 10.27 63.01 14.65
C ARG A 45 10.64 63.82 15.89
N ARG A 46 11.33 63.21 16.85
CA ARG A 46 11.82 63.91 18.05
C ARG A 46 12.81 65.02 17.69
N MET A 47 13.78 64.74 16.82
CA MET A 47 14.75 65.73 16.35
C MET A 47 14.10 66.87 15.56
N PHE A 48 13.08 66.56 14.76
CA PHE A 48 12.31 67.57 14.03
C PHE A 48 11.49 68.46 14.97
N ALA A 49 10.83 67.88 15.98
CA ALA A 49 10.10 68.62 17.00
C ALA A 49 11.00 69.54 17.81
N GLU A 50 12.18 69.06 18.25
CA GLU A 50 13.17 69.88 18.96
C GLU A 50 13.67 71.05 18.09
N ARG A 51 13.86 70.82 16.78
CA ARG A 51 14.27 71.88 15.84
C ARG A 51 13.16 72.90 15.58
N ALA A 52 11.90 72.47 15.54
CA ALA A 52 10.74 73.34 15.39
C ALA A 52 10.54 74.21 16.65
N GLU A 53 10.70 73.64 17.84
CA GLU A 53 10.62 74.36 19.12
C GLU A 53 11.71 75.45 19.23
N ARG A 54 12.96 75.14 18.82
CA ARG A 54 14.06 76.13 18.76
C ARG A 54 13.80 77.26 17.75
N ARG A 55 13.00 77.03 16.72
CA ARG A 55 12.60 78.07 15.74
C ARG A 55 11.43 78.90 16.26
N ALA A 56 10.47 78.28 16.95
CA ALA A 56 9.35 78.98 17.56
C ALA A 56 9.78 79.92 18.70
N GLN A 57 10.80 79.55 19.49
CA GLN A 57 11.38 80.42 20.52
C GLN A 57 12.12 81.66 19.97
N ARG A 58 12.33 81.77 18.64
CA ARG A 58 12.98 82.93 18.00
C ARG A 58 12.03 83.94 17.38
N VAL A 59 10.71 83.66 17.34
CA VAL A 59 9.73 84.52 16.66
C VAL A 59 8.71 85.04 17.67
N THR A 60 9.13 86.05 18.45
CA THR A 60 8.23 86.90 19.23
C THR A 60 8.65 88.35 19.02
N LEU A 61 7.91 89.08 18.18
CA LEU A 61 7.44 90.48 18.35
C LEU A 61 6.82 91.03 17.03
N PRO A 62 5.69 91.76 17.08
CA PRO A 62 4.95 92.29 15.92
C PRO A 62 5.26 93.76 15.60
N GLY A 63 4.88 94.23 14.41
CA GLY A 63 4.93 95.65 14.04
C GLY A 63 3.96 96.01 12.92
N GLU A 64 3.07 96.96 13.22
CA GLU A 64 2.07 97.62 12.36
C GLU A 64 2.69 98.68 11.43
N ASP A 65 2.03 98.97 10.29
CA ASP A 65 1.35 100.26 9.98
C ASP A 65 1.31 100.66 8.47
N ALA A 66 0.17 101.28 8.15
CA ALA A 66 -0.50 101.87 6.94
C ALA A 66 0.36 102.67 5.89
N PRO A 67 -0.16 103.32 4.79
CA PRO A 67 -1.56 103.71 4.47
C PRO A 67 -2.07 103.74 2.97
N THR A 68 -3.39 103.98 2.88
CA THR A 68 -4.36 104.56 1.90
C THR A 68 -3.96 105.07 0.48
N ASP A 69 -4.80 104.81 -0.55
CA ASP A 69 -5.51 105.89 -1.32
C ASP A 69 -6.58 105.43 -2.37
N ILE A 70 -7.81 105.89 -2.12
CA ILE A 70 -8.90 106.46 -2.98
C ILE A 70 -9.02 106.08 -4.48
N GLN A 71 -9.93 105.13 -4.78
CA GLN A 71 -10.72 105.02 -6.03
C GLN A 71 -12.09 104.39 -5.70
N LEU A 72 -13.07 105.17 -5.20
CA LEU A 72 -14.11 104.59 -4.33
C LEU A 72 -15.57 105.01 -4.60
N VAL A 73 -16.02 105.14 -5.86
CA VAL A 73 -17.44 105.53 -6.07
C VAL A 73 -18.22 104.75 -7.13
N SER A 74 -17.59 103.94 -7.99
CA SER A 74 -18.30 102.97 -8.85
C SER A 74 -18.33 101.56 -8.29
N ASN A 75 -17.27 101.15 -7.58
CA ASN A 75 -17.16 99.82 -6.96
C ASN A 75 -18.06 99.68 -5.72
N VAL A 76 -18.38 100.79 -5.06
CA VAL A 76 -19.16 100.78 -3.81
C VAL A 76 -20.55 100.19 -4.00
N HIS A 77 -21.21 100.41 -5.15
CA HIS A 77 -22.54 99.86 -5.38
C HIS A 77 -22.55 98.35 -5.68
N GLU A 78 -21.49 97.82 -6.29
CA GLU A 78 -21.32 96.38 -6.47
C GLU A 78 -20.90 95.71 -5.15
N GLU A 79 -20.02 96.37 -4.39
CA GLU A 79 -19.61 95.97 -3.04
C GLU A 79 -20.80 95.95 -2.08
N GLU A 80 -21.67 96.96 -2.10
CA GLU A 80 -22.89 97.01 -1.27
C GLU A 80 -23.87 95.87 -1.61
N LYS A 81 -24.04 95.56 -2.90
CA LYS A 81 -24.87 94.41 -3.32
C LYS A 81 -24.26 93.09 -2.85
N ALA A 82 -22.94 92.93 -3.00
CA ALA A 82 -22.22 91.77 -2.52
C ALA A 82 -22.34 91.63 -0.99
N ILE A 83 -22.19 92.72 -0.24
CA ILE A 83 -22.36 92.76 1.23
C ILE A 83 -23.76 92.31 1.62
N ARG A 84 -24.81 92.79 0.94
CA ARG A 84 -26.20 92.35 1.19
C ARG A 84 -26.37 90.85 0.92
N THR A 85 -25.83 90.35 -0.20
CA THR A 85 -25.89 88.92 -0.53
C THR A 85 -25.15 88.07 0.51
N TYR A 86 -23.97 88.50 0.97
CA TYR A 86 -23.24 87.80 2.03
C TYR A 86 -23.97 87.85 3.37
N GLN A 87 -24.59 88.98 3.74
CA GLN A 87 -25.39 89.10 4.95
C GLN A 87 -26.59 88.16 4.92
N GLU A 88 -27.32 88.07 3.81
CA GLU A 88 -28.41 87.12 3.63
C GLU A 88 -27.93 85.67 3.73
N ALA A 89 -26.78 85.34 3.15
CA ALA A 89 -26.18 84.02 3.25
C ALA A 89 -25.78 83.67 4.69
N PHE A 90 -25.15 84.59 5.42
CA PHE A 90 -24.79 84.39 6.82
C PHE A 90 -26.00 84.26 7.72
N GLN A 91 -27.07 85.01 7.46
CA GLN A 91 -28.32 84.89 8.20
C GLN A 91 -28.96 83.51 8.00
N ARG A 92 -28.99 83.00 6.76
CA ARG A 92 -29.46 81.63 6.47
C ARG A 92 -28.61 80.56 7.15
N ILE A 93 -27.28 80.72 7.13
CA ILE A 93 -26.36 79.80 7.82
C ILE A 93 -26.61 79.83 9.33
N LYS A 94 -26.80 81.01 9.91
CA LYS A 94 -27.07 81.21 11.33
C LYS A 94 -28.38 80.54 11.75
N GLU A 95 -29.43 80.69 10.95
CA GLU A 95 -30.73 80.04 11.17
C GLU A 95 -30.64 78.51 11.05
N ALA A 96 -29.93 78.00 10.03
CA ALA A 96 -29.76 76.56 9.82
C ALA A 96 -28.86 75.89 10.87
N THR A 97 -27.85 76.60 11.37
CA THR A 97 -26.91 76.09 12.39
C THR A 97 -27.37 76.38 13.82
N GLY A 98 -28.41 77.20 14.00
CA GLY A 98 -29.00 77.54 15.31
C GLY A 98 -28.08 78.36 16.20
N VAL A 99 -27.08 79.05 15.65
CA VAL A 99 -26.12 79.84 16.43
C VAL A 99 -26.52 81.31 16.54
N THR A 100 -25.99 82.01 17.53
CA THR A 100 -26.36 83.41 17.80
C THR A 100 -25.41 84.44 17.16
N ASP A 101 -24.19 84.02 16.83
CA ASP A 101 -23.14 84.86 16.27
C ASP A 101 -22.47 84.18 15.07
N THR A 102 -22.13 84.94 14.02
CA THR A 102 -21.46 84.41 12.83
C THR A 102 -20.05 83.90 13.15
N GLN A 103 -19.38 84.46 14.15
CA GLN A 103 -18.09 83.95 14.62
C GLN A 103 -18.20 82.58 15.30
N GLU A 104 -19.36 82.26 15.89
CA GLU A 104 -19.62 80.94 16.45
C GLU A 104 -19.69 79.86 15.36
N VAL A 105 -20.31 80.17 14.21
CA VAL A 105 -20.30 79.30 13.02
C VAL A 105 -18.86 78.97 12.63
N VAL A 106 -18.01 79.99 12.52
CA VAL A 106 -16.62 79.85 12.07
C VAL A 106 -15.82 79.00 13.06
N ARG A 107 -15.97 79.23 14.37
CA ARG A 107 -15.29 78.43 15.40
C ARG A 107 -15.69 76.95 15.36
N ARG A 108 -17.00 76.66 15.23
CA ARG A 108 -17.50 75.28 15.13
C ARG A 108 -17.03 74.59 13.84
N PHE A 109 -17.04 75.31 12.72
CA PHE A 109 -16.55 74.80 11.44
C PHE A 109 -15.06 74.46 11.50
N ILE A 110 -14.24 75.33 12.07
CA ILE A 110 -12.80 75.08 12.24
C ILE A 110 -12.58 73.88 13.19
N ALA A 111 -13.30 73.81 14.31
CA ALA A 111 -13.19 72.70 15.26
C ALA A 111 -13.62 71.35 14.66
N GLN A 112 -14.59 71.35 13.73
CA GLN A 112 -15.06 70.15 13.05
C GLN A 112 -14.17 69.75 11.86
N GLY A 113 -13.28 70.63 11.38
CA GLY A 113 -12.42 70.36 10.23
C GLY A 113 -11.52 69.14 10.40
N GLU A 114 -10.99 68.92 11.61
CA GLU A 114 -10.19 67.72 11.94
C GLU A 114 -11.05 66.45 11.91
N THR A 115 -12.25 66.48 12.51
CA THR A 115 -13.20 65.36 12.48
C THR A 115 -13.63 65.03 11.05
N HIS A 116 -13.89 66.03 10.22
CA HIS A 116 -14.26 65.82 8.83
C HIS A 116 -13.11 65.17 8.03
N ARG A 117 -11.87 65.67 8.19
CA ARG A 117 -10.70 65.06 7.55
C ARG A 117 -10.51 63.61 7.98
N HIS A 118 -10.64 63.33 9.28
CA HIS A 118 -10.52 61.97 9.81
C HIS A 118 -11.61 61.04 9.26
N LEU A 119 -12.85 61.51 9.12
CA LEU A 119 -13.94 60.73 8.53
C LEU A 119 -13.72 60.45 7.04
N GLU A 120 -13.18 61.41 6.27
CA GLU A 120 -12.81 61.19 4.87
C GLU A 120 -11.65 60.19 4.73
N GLU A 121 -10.65 60.26 5.61
CA GLU A 121 -9.58 59.26 5.68
C GLU A 121 -10.15 57.87 5.97
N LEU A 122 -10.99 57.73 7.00
CA LEU A 122 -11.62 56.46 7.37
C LEU A 122 -12.52 55.92 6.26
N LYS A 123 -13.24 56.79 5.55
CA LYS A 123 -14.04 56.42 4.39
C LYS A 123 -13.17 55.91 3.25
N SER A 124 -12.08 56.62 2.93
CA SER A 124 -11.13 56.19 1.89
C SER A 124 -10.48 54.85 2.22
N GLU A 125 -10.10 54.62 3.48
CA GLU A 125 -9.56 53.34 3.95
C GLU A 125 -10.59 52.22 3.86
N ASN A 126 -11.83 52.46 4.28
CA ASN A 126 -12.91 51.49 4.17
C ASN A 126 -13.23 51.15 2.70
N GLU A 127 -13.24 52.13 1.80
CA GLU A 127 -13.43 51.89 0.37
C GLU A 127 -12.30 51.01 -0.21
N LYS A 128 -11.04 51.30 0.14
CA LYS A 128 -9.88 50.48 -0.28
C LYS A 128 -9.97 49.06 0.27
N THR A 129 -10.31 48.88 1.55
CA THR A 129 -10.44 47.54 2.14
C THR A 129 -11.60 46.77 1.53
N LEU A 130 -12.72 47.43 1.24
CA LEU A 130 -13.88 46.82 0.59
C LEU A 130 -13.54 46.34 -0.82
N VAL A 131 -12.82 47.13 -1.62
CA VAL A 131 -12.34 46.70 -2.95
C VAL A 131 -11.42 45.49 -2.83
N ARG A 132 -10.43 45.55 -1.93
CA ARG A 132 -9.50 44.41 -1.70
C ARG A 132 -10.25 43.14 -1.31
N LEU A 133 -11.21 43.23 -0.39
CA LEU A 133 -12.00 42.08 0.05
C LEU A 133 -12.90 41.52 -1.05
N LYS A 134 -13.42 42.38 -1.95
CA LYS A 134 -14.18 41.92 -3.12
C LYS A 134 -13.30 41.13 -4.09
N GLU A 135 -12.12 41.66 -4.41
CA GLU A 135 -11.16 40.96 -5.26
C GLU A 135 -10.71 39.63 -4.64
N GLU A 136 -10.43 39.62 -3.33
CA GLU A 136 -10.03 38.41 -2.62
C GLU A 136 -11.17 37.38 -2.61
N LYS A 137 -12.41 37.81 -2.37
CA LYS A 137 -13.59 36.94 -2.47
C LYS A 137 -13.73 36.34 -3.86
N GLU A 138 -13.59 37.13 -4.92
CA GLU A 138 -13.68 36.66 -6.30
C GLU A 138 -12.58 35.65 -6.59
N ARG A 139 -11.32 35.94 -6.24
CA ARG A 139 -10.20 35.00 -6.39
C ARG A 139 -10.42 33.69 -5.64
N LEU A 140 -10.89 33.75 -4.40
CA LEU A 140 -11.20 32.54 -3.62
C LEU A 140 -12.36 31.75 -4.24
N GLN A 141 -13.36 32.43 -4.79
CA GLN A 141 -14.50 31.81 -5.44
C GLN A 141 -14.08 31.09 -6.73
N ASP A 142 -13.19 31.69 -7.52
CA ASP A 142 -12.62 31.07 -8.72
C ASP A 142 -11.76 29.86 -8.38
N ALA A 143 -10.87 30.00 -7.39
CA ALA A 143 -10.05 28.87 -6.90
C ALA A 143 -10.91 27.72 -6.36
N PHE A 144 -12.02 28.04 -5.68
CA PHE A 144 -12.97 27.03 -5.21
C PHE A 144 -13.68 26.32 -6.36
N GLN A 145 -14.11 27.05 -7.39
CA GLN A 145 -14.70 26.43 -8.59
C GLN A 145 -13.69 25.54 -9.30
N GLU A 146 -12.46 26.02 -9.51
CA GLU A 146 -11.40 25.22 -10.10
C GLU A 146 -11.16 23.95 -9.28
N LEU A 147 -11.07 24.03 -7.95
CA LEU A 147 -10.88 22.85 -7.12
C LEU A 147 -12.08 21.89 -7.18
N LYS A 148 -13.31 22.42 -7.16
CA LYS A 148 -14.53 21.61 -7.23
C LYS A 148 -14.60 20.82 -8.53
N TYR A 149 -14.39 21.48 -9.66
CA TYR A 149 -14.57 20.87 -10.98
C TYR A 149 -13.32 20.11 -11.47
N SER A 150 -12.11 20.59 -11.15
CA SER A 150 -10.86 19.89 -11.52
C SER A 150 -10.50 18.77 -10.55
N GLY A 151 -10.82 18.91 -9.26
CA GLY A 151 -10.54 17.90 -8.25
C GLY A 151 -11.37 16.64 -8.46
N GLU A 152 -12.66 16.80 -8.76
CA GLU A 152 -13.57 15.67 -9.03
C GLU A 152 -13.18 14.92 -10.32
N ALA A 153 -12.83 15.65 -11.38
CA ALA A 153 -12.35 15.05 -12.64
C ALA A 153 -11.03 14.28 -12.45
N LYS A 154 -10.07 14.84 -11.69
CA LYS A 154 -8.81 14.17 -11.37
C LYS A 154 -9.01 12.93 -10.49
N LEU A 155 -9.93 12.99 -9.53
CA LEU A 155 -10.23 11.85 -8.66
C LEU A 155 -10.86 10.69 -9.43
N SER A 156 -11.83 11.00 -10.31
CA SER A 156 -12.47 10.02 -11.18
C SER A 156 -11.49 9.37 -12.16
N SER A 157 -10.65 10.17 -12.83
CA SER A 157 -9.59 9.65 -13.71
C SER A 157 -8.57 8.80 -12.95
N GLY A 158 -8.16 9.23 -11.75
CA GLY A 158 -7.26 8.46 -10.90
C GLY A 158 -7.85 7.12 -10.46
N GLN A 159 -9.14 7.08 -10.10
CA GLN A 159 -9.85 5.85 -9.76
C GLN A 159 -9.92 4.89 -10.95
N GLN A 160 -10.23 5.40 -12.14
CA GLN A 160 -10.26 4.57 -13.36
C GLN A 160 -8.88 3.94 -13.66
N VAL A 161 -7.81 4.73 -13.59
CA VAL A 161 -6.44 4.23 -13.79
C VAL A 161 -6.06 3.18 -12.75
N LEU A 162 -6.45 3.38 -11.48
CA LEU A 162 -6.23 2.38 -10.43
C LEU A 162 -6.97 1.07 -10.70
N GLU A 163 -8.22 1.15 -11.16
CA GLU A 163 -9.00 -0.04 -11.52
C GLU A 163 -8.39 -0.79 -12.71
N GLU A 164 -7.93 -0.07 -13.74
CA GLU A 164 -7.22 -0.65 -14.89
C GLU A 164 -5.92 -1.34 -14.47
N LEU A 165 -5.12 -0.69 -13.61
CA LEU A 165 -3.88 -1.28 -13.08
C LEU A 165 -4.16 -2.51 -12.20
N GLN A 166 -5.21 -2.47 -11.38
CA GLN A 166 -5.62 -3.60 -10.55
C GLN A 166 -6.11 -4.77 -11.40
N ALA A 167 -6.88 -4.51 -12.47
CA ALA A 167 -7.31 -5.53 -13.42
C ALA A 167 -6.12 -6.15 -14.16
N HIS A 168 -5.14 -5.33 -14.57
CA HIS A 168 -3.92 -5.80 -15.20
C HIS A 168 -3.10 -6.67 -14.25
N LEU A 169 -2.94 -6.25 -12.99
CA LEU A 169 -2.25 -7.04 -11.97
C LEU A 169 -2.92 -8.40 -11.78
N GLN A 170 -4.25 -8.45 -11.61
CA GLN A 170 -4.98 -9.70 -11.44
C GLN A 170 -4.83 -10.65 -12.64
N LYS A 171 -4.80 -10.10 -13.86
CA LYS A 171 -4.56 -10.88 -15.08
C LYS A 171 -3.17 -11.49 -15.09
N GLU A 172 -2.17 -10.72 -14.71
CA GLU A 172 -0.78 -11.17 -14.64
C GLU A 172 -0.55 -12.19 -13.52
N GLU A 173 -1.20 -12.02 -12.37
CA GLU A 173 -1.17 -13.01 -11.28
C GLU A 173 -1.77 -14.35 -11.72
N LYS A 174 -2.94 -14.33 -12.36
CA LYS A 174 -3.56 -15.55 -12.91
C LYS A 174 -2.67 -16.23 -13.95
N ARG A 175 -2.01 -15.43 -14.80
CA ARG A 175 -1.07 -15.94 -15.81
C ARG A 175 0.14 -16.59 -15.15
N ARG A 176 0.74 -15.94 -14.15
CA ARG A 176 1.84 -16.48 -13.35
C ARG A 176 1.45 -17.80 -12.69
N ASP A 177 0.28 -17.85 -12.06
CA ASP A 177 -0.16 -19.04 -11.33
C ASP A 177 -0.39 -20.21 -12.28
N LYS A 178 -0.97 -19.95 -13.46
CA LYS A 178 -1.09 -20.97 -14.52
C LYS A 178 0.26 -21.53 -14.95
N TYR A 179 1.23 -20.67 -15.25
CA TYR A 179 2.57 -21.12 -15.65
C TYR A 179 3.31 -21.84 -14.53
N LYS A 180 3.08 -21.44 -13.27
CA LYS A 180 3.63 -22.13 -12.11
C LYS A 180 3.07 -23.55 -11.99
N GLU A 181 1.76 -23.74 -12.14
CA GLU A 181 1.15 -25.07 -12.14
C GLU A 181 1.66 -25.94 -13.30
N GLU A 182 1.78 -25.38 -14.50
CA GLU A 182 2.32 -26.09 -15.67
C GLU A 182 3.78 -26.50 -15.44
N PHE A 183 4.59 -25.60 -14.87
CA PHE A 183 5.99 -25.87 -14.51
C PHE A 183 6.12 -26.95 -13.43
N GLU A 184 5.29 -26.91 -12.39
CA GLU A 184 5.27 -27.93 -11.34
C GLU A 184 4.87 -29.32 -11.90
N LYS A 185 3.90 -29.37 -12.83
CA LYS A 185 3.54 -30.60 -13.54
C LYS A 185 4.70 -31.13 -14.37
N MET A 186 5.33 -30.27 -15.17
CA MET A 186 6.49 -30.64 -15.99
C MET A 186 7.65 -31.14 -15.13
N THR A 187 7.93 -30.48 -14.01
CA THR A 187 8.97 -30.88 -13.06
C THR A 187 8.70 -32.26 -12.47
N LYS A 188 7.45 -32.56 -12.09
CA LYS A 188 7.07 -33.90 -11.59
C LYS A 188 7.27 -34.98 -12.65
N ILE A 189 6.88 -34.71 -13.90
CA ILE A 189 7.09 -35.64 -15.02
C ILE A 189 8.58 -35.86 -15.26
N LEU A 190 9.37 -34.79 -15.26
CA LEU A 190 10.82 -34.87 -15.45
C LEU A 190 11.50 -35.68 -14.34
N VAL A 191 11.14 -35.45 -13.07
CA VAL A 191 11.66 -36.23 -11.93
C VAL A 191 11.27 -37.71 -12.07
N ALA A 192 10.01 -38.01 -12.40
CA ALA A 192 9.57 -39.38 -12.61
C ALA A 192 10.31 -40.05 -13.77
N GLY A 193 10.58 -39.33 -14.86
CA GLY A 193 11.38 -39.80 -15.98
C GLY A 193 12.82 -40.12 -15.56
N LYS A 194 13.48 -39.19 -14.84
CA LYS A 194 14.84 -39.39 -14.32
C LYS A 194 14.93 -40.62 -13.41
N SER A 195 14.01 -40.76 -12.45
CA SER A 195 13.96 -41.95 -11.59
C SER A 195 13.64 -43.24 -12.36
N GLY A 196 12.80 -43.16 -13.40
CA GLY A 196 12.52 -44.30 -14.28
C GLY A 196 13.76 -44.80 -15.01
N VAL A 197 14.58 -43.89 -15.54
CA VAL A 197 15.87 -44.21 -16.18
C VAL A 197 16.83 -44.85 -15.18
N ASP A 198 16.95 -44.30 -13.97
CA ASP A 198 17.82 -44.83 -12.92
C ASP A 198 17.42 -46.26 -12.50
N HIS A 199 16.11 -46.51 -12.33
CA HIS A 199 15.59 -47.85 -12.05
C HIS A 199 15.86 -48.83 -13.18
N LEU A 200 15.69 -48.41 -14.44
CA LEU A 200 15.95 -49.25 -15.60
C LEU A 200 17.44 -49.62 -15.69
N ALA A 201 18.32 -48.64 -15.49
CA ALA A 201 19.76 -48.85 -15.46
C ALA A 201 20.18 -49.86 -14.37
N THR A 202 19.56 -49.76 -13.20
CA THR A 202 19.76 -50.71 -12.09
C THR A 202 19.34 -52.13 -12.48
N LYS A 203 18.23 -52.30 -13.22
CA LYS A 203 17.76 -53.62 -13.67
C LYS A 203 18.71 -54.28 -14.68
N VAL A 204 19.28 -53.50 -15.58
CA VAL A 204 20.20 -54.01 -16.62
C VAL A 204 21.66 -53.98 -16.21
N GLN A 205 21.99 -53.61 -14.97
CA GLN A 205 23.37 -53.37 -14.53
C GLN A 205 24.33 -54.54 -14.81
N HIS A 206 23.83 -55.78 -14.77
CA HIS A 206 24.59 -57.01 -14.94
C HIS A 206 24.95 -57.33 -16.40
N ILE A 207 24.30 -56.69 -17.36
CA ILE A 207 24.56 -56.87 -18.79
C ILE A 207 25.86 -56.16 -19.15
N LYS A 208 26.82 -56.91 -19.68
CA LYS A 208 28.15 -56.39 -20.07
C LYS A 208 28.11 -55.96 -21.54
N VAL A 209 28.26 -54.67 -21.80
CA VAL A 209 28.49 -54.11 -23.14
C VAL A 209 29.93 -53.58 -23.23
N PRO A 210 30.58 -53.65 -24.40
CA PRO A 210 31.86 -53.00 -24.60
C PRO A 210 31.75 -51.51 -24.26
N ARG A 211 32.66 -50.98 -23.44
CA ARG A 211 32.66 -49.54 -23.15
C ARG A 211 32.89 -48.79 -24.46
N SER A 212 31.92 -47.97 -24.85
CA SER A 212 32.08 -46.92 -25.85
C SER A 212 33.35 -46.12 -25.53
N HIS A 213 34.11 -45.75 -26.56
CA HIS A 213 35.49 -45.24 -26.47
C HIS A 213 35.62 -43.85 -25.80
N PHE A 214 34.53 -43.29 -25.28
CA PHE A 214 34.52 -42.01 -24.59
C PHE A 214 34.76 -42.22 -23.09
N PRO A 215 35.72 -41.49 -22.47
CA PRO A 215 35.90 -41.55 -21.04
C PRO A 215 34.58 -41.15 -20.39
N ALA A 216 34.07 -41.98 -19.48
CA ALA A 216 32.97 -41.60 -18.60
C ALA A 216 33.35 -40.25 -18.00
N LYS A 217 32.69 -39.18 -18.45
CA LYS A 217 32.84 -37.89 -17.79
C LYS A 217 32.44 -38.15 -16.34
N ASP A 218 33.25 -37.72 -15.39
CA ASP A 218 32.86 -37.69 -13.97
C ASP A 218 31.72 -36.66 -13.80
N LEU A 219 30.53 -37.04 -14.27
CA LEU A 219 29.32 -36.25 -14.20
C LEU A 219 28.76 -36.42 -12.80
N SER A 220 28.38 -35.29 -12.21
CA SER A 220 27.69 -35.32 -10.93
C SER A 220 26.42 -36.18 -11.05
N PRO A 221 26.14 -37.10 -10.12
CA PRO A 221 24.91 -37.89 -10.09
C PRO A 221 23.63 -37.06 -10.05
N GLN A 222 23.73 -35.76 -9.72
CA GLN A 222 22.61 -34.82 -9.67
C GLN A 222 22.44 -34.02 -10.96
N SER A 223 23.34 -34.16 -11.93
CA SER A 223 23.30 -33.41 -13.19
C SER A 223 22.37 -34.07 -14.21
N ASP A 224 21.72 -33.26 -15.04
CA ASP A 224 20.85 -33.77 -16.11
C ASP A 224 21.65 -34.50 -17.19
N GLU A 225 22.91 -34.12 -17.38
CA GLU A 225 23.85 -34.76 -18.31
C GLU A 225 24.17 -36.20 -17.89
N TYR A 226 24.23 -36.48 -16.57
CA TYR A 226 24.40 -37.84 -16.04
C TYR A 226 23.24 -38.76 -16.39
N VAL A 227 22.00 -38.27 -16.33
CA VAL A 227 20.82 -39.08 -16.68
C VAL A 227 20.83 -39.46 -18.16
N LEU A 228 21.29 -38.57 -19.04
CA LEU A 228 21.41 -38.84 -20.46
C LEU A 228 22.49 -39.89 -20.75
N ASP A 229 23.62 -39.84 -20.05
CA ASP A 229 24.70 -40.84 -20.16
C ASP A 229 24.27 -42.23 -19.67
N ILE A 230 23.55 -42.27 -18.55
CA ILE A 230 22.92 -43.51 -18.05
C ILE A 230 21.92 -44.04 -19.08
N LEU A 231 21.10 -43.18 -19.67
CA LEU A 231 20.09 -43.58 -20.65
C LEU A 231 20.75 -44.23 -21.88
N ASP A 232 21.81 -43.64 -22.43
CA ASP A 232 22.56 -44.20 -23.56
C ASP A 232 23.18 -45.56 -23.22
N THR A 233 23.80 -45.67 -22.04
CA THR A 233 24.37 -46.94 -21.57
C THR A 233 23.28 -48.00 -21.37
N THR A 234 22.12 -47.61 -20.86
CA THR A 234 20.98 -48.48 -20.62
C THR A 234 20.37 -48.97 -21.94
N ASP A 235 20.27 -48.09 -22.94
CA ASP A 235 19.81 -48.43 -24.29
C ASP A 235 20.71 -49.47 -24.95
N GLN A 236 22.03 -49.28 -24.93
CA GLN A 236 23.00 -50.25 -25.45
C GLN A 236 22.88 -51.62 -24.77
N LYS A 237 22.66 -51.65 -23.44
CA LYS A 237 22.43 -52.89 -22.68
C LYS A 237 21.13 -53.57 -23.08
N LEU A 238 20.06 -52.81 -23.29
CA LEU A 238 18.75 -53.34 -23.69
C LEU A 238 18.77 -53.85 -25.13
N GLN A 239 19.46 -53.18 -26.04
CA GLN A 239 19.64 -53.66 -27.42
C GLN A 239 20.38 -55.00 -27.43
N LYS A 240 21.47 -55.12 -26.67
CA LYS A 240 22.16 -56.39 -26.51
C LYS A 240 21.26 -57.49 -25.92
N LEU A 241 20.42 -57.16 -24.92
CA LEU A 241 19.45 -58.11 -24.36
C LEU A 241 18.44 -58.57 -25.43
N LEU A 242 17.95 -57.65 -26.26
CA LEU A 242 17.03 -57.96 -27.34
C LEU A 242 17.67 -58.89 -28.38
N GLU A 243 18.93 -58.65 -28.76
CA GLU A 243 19.71 -59.53 -29.63
C GLU A 243 19.89 -60.93 -29.01
N GLU A 244 20.21 -61.02 -27.72
CA GLU A 244 20.37 -62.30 -27.03
C GLU A 244 19.05 -63.09 -26.94
N LEU A 245 17.92 -62.41 -26.83
CA LEU A 245 16.59 -63.01 -26.80
C LEU A 245 16.00 -63.28 -28.20
N GLU A 246 16.64 -62.79 -29.26
CA GLU A 246 16.16 -62.95 -30.63
C GLU A 246 16.15 -64.44 -31.02
N GLY A 247 15.00 -64.93 -31.47
CA GLY A 247 14.81 -66.35 -31.82
C GLY A 247 14.56 -67.29 -30.65
N GLN A 248 14.54 -66.79 -29.41
CA GLN A 248 14.19 -67.60 -28.23
C GLN A 248 12.68 -67.55 -27.93
N ASN A 249 12.11 -68.69 -27.51
CA ASN A 249 10.72 -68.71 -27.04
C ASN A 249 10.65 -68.27 -25.57
N ILE A 250 10.39 -66.98 -25.35
CA ILE A 250 10.28 -66.37 -24.01
C ILE A 250 9.26 -67.11 -23.14
N GLY A 251 8.15 -67.59 -23.71
CA GLY A 251 7.12 -68.33 -22.97
C GLY A 251 7.63 -69.67 -22.44
N GLU A 252 8.47 -70.36 -23.20
CA GLU A 252 9.11 -71.60 -22.76
C GLU A 252 10.20 -71.34 -21.72
N ILE A 253 11.00 -70.28 -21.89
CA ILE A 253 12.01 -69.87 -20.90
C ILE A 253 11.37 -69.51 -19.57
N LEU A 254 10.28 -68.73 -19.59
CA LEU A 254 9.54 -68.39 -18.37
C LEU A 254 8.97 -69.65 -17.69
N ARG A 255 8.48 -70.62 -18.47
CA ARG A 255 8.00 -71.89 -17.92
C ARG A 255 9.13 -72.72 -17.30
N GLN A 256 10.31 -72.76 -17.94
CA GLN A 256 11.50 -73.41 -17.37
C GLN A 256 11.98 -72.71 -16.09
N MET A 257 11.80 -71.39 -15.97
CA MET A 257 12.11 -70.68 -14.73
C MET A 257 11.15 -71.02 -13.57
N GLU A 258 9.94 -71.48 -13.88
CA GLU A 258 8.95 -71.95 -12.89
C GLU A 258 9.23 -73.40 -12.43
N GLU A 259 10.04 -74.16 -13.16
CA GLU A 259 10.39 -75.54 -12.81
C GLU A 259 11.28 -75.57 -11.53
N GLU A 260 10.95 -76.49 -10.62
CA GLU A 260 11.61 -76.60 -9.30
C GLU A 260 13.12 -76.82 -9.41
N GLU A 261 13.59 -77.51 -10.45
CA GLU A 261 15.02 -77.75 -10.69
C GLU A 261 15.78 -76.45 -10.97
N PHE A 262 15.18 -75.53 -11.73
CA PHE A 262 15.77 -74.22 -11.99
C PHE A 262 15.82 -73.40 -10.69
N GLN A 263 14.74 -73.39 -9.90
CA GLN A 263 14.68 -72.67 -8.63
C GLN A 263 15.72 -73.19 -7.63
N ALA A 264 15.87 -74.52 -7.51
CA ALA A 264 16.90 -75.14 -6.68
C ALA A 264 18.33 -74.77 -7.15
N SER A 265 18.56 -74.71 -8.47
CA SER A 265 19.84 -74.30 -9.03
C SER A 265 20.21 -72.83 -8.74
N ILE A 266 19.19 -71.97 -8.61
CA ILE A 266 19.34 -70.56 -8.24
C ILE A 266 19.55 -70.43 -6.73
N GLU A 267 18.88 -71.24 -5.91
CA GLU A 267 19.07 -71.24 -4.46
C GLU A 267 20.52 -71.49 -4.05
N GLY A 268 21.22 -72.40 -4.75
CA GLY A 268 22.66 -72.64 -4.55
C GLY A 268 23.58 -71.47 -4.96
N LYS A 269 23.07 -70.47 -5.69
CA LYS A 269 23.83 -69.30 -6.18
C LYS A 269 23.47 -68.00 -5.46
N LEU A 270 22.63 -68.05 -4.42
CA LEU A 270 22.24 -66.88 -3.66
C LEU A 270 23.39 -66.37 -2.77
N PRO A 271 23.55 -65.04 -2.62
CA PRO A 271 24.52 -64.48 -1.68
C PRO A 271 24.23 -64.87 -0.23
N ALA A 272 25.27 -65.04 0.59
CA ALA A 272 25.17 -65.51 1.98
C ALA A 272 24.32 -64.62 2.91
N PHE A 273 24.06 -63.36 2.54
CA PHE A 273 23.22 -62.43 3.31
C PHE A 273 21.72 -62.55 2.99
N ASN A 274 21.33 -63.42 2.05
CA ASN A 274 19.95 -63.57 1.64
C ASN A 274 19.22 -64.54 2.60
N VAL A 275 18.67 -64.00 3.69
CA VAL A 275 17.92 -64.78 4.70
C VAL A 275 16.50 -65.04 4.17
N ARG A 276 16.26 -66.24 3.63
CA ARG A 276 14.91 -66.68 3.25
C ARG A 276 14.17 -67.19 4.48
N ILE A 277 12.94 -66.72 4.65
CA ILE A 277 12.02 -67.24 5.68
C ILE A 277 11.38 -68.49 5.10
N PRO A 278 11.60 -69.69 5.67
CA PRO A 278 10.88 -70.87 5.24
C PRO A 278 9.41 -70.67 5.57
N LEU A 279 8.58 -70.57 4.53
CA LEU A 279 7.14 -70.67 4.70
C LEU A 279 6.83 -72.13 5.02
N PRO A 280 5.94 -72.43 5.99
CA PRO A 280 5.51 -73.80 6.23
C PRO A 280 5.02 -74.39 4.92
N ALA A 281 5.73 -75.42 4.42
CA ALA A 281 5.24 -76.18 3.28
C ALA A 281 3.87 -76.69 3.67
N ALA A 282 2.84 -76.39 2.87
CA ALA A 282 1.54 -77.02 3.04
C ALA A 282 1.77 -78.53 2.92
N THR A 283 1.75 -79.22 4.06
CA THR A 283 1.82 -80.67 4.13
C THR A 283 0.73 -81.20 3.20
N LYS A 284 1.14 -81.82 2.09
CA LYS A 284 0.22 -82.65 1.33
C LYS A 284 -0.32 -83.67 2.32
N PRO A 285 -1.64 -83.85 2.44
CA PRO A 285 -2.19 -84.77 3.42
C PRO A 285 -1.74 -86.17 3.01
N ASP A 286 -0.82 -86.74 3.79
CA ASP A 286 -0.47 -88.15 3.67
C ASP A 286 -1.68 -88.93 4.16
N THR A 287 -2.41 -89.53 3.22
CA THR A 287 -3.40 -90.55 3.50
C THR A 287 -2.71 -91.68 4.26
N PHE A 288 -3.33 -92.15 5.34
CA PHE A 288 -2.93 -93.25 6.23
C PHE A 288 -2.10 -92.84 7.46
N GLU A 289 -2.79 -92.52 8.56
CA GLU A 289 -2.79 -93.33 9.79
C GLU A 289 -3.85 -92.81 10.79
N ASP A 290 -4.62 -93.74 11.35
CA ASP A 290 -5.75 -93.56 12.27
C ASP A 290 -5.29 -93.19 13.70
N ASP A 291 -6.15 -92.42 14.37
CA ASP A 291 -6.42 -92.35 15.81
C ASP A 291 -5.25 -92.20 16.81
N GLU A 292 -5.02 -90.97 17.29
CA GLU A 292 -4.90 -90.73 18.73
C GLU A 292 -5.16 -89.25 19.09
N ASP A 293 -6.09 -89.06 20.03
CA ASP A 293 -6.48 -87.82 20.69
C ASP A 293 -5.29 -87.11 21.34
N SER A 294 -4.90 -85.92 20.85
CA SER A 294 -4.07 -84.98 21.63
C SER A 294 -4.02 -83.57 21.02
N GLY A 295 -4.73 -82.64 21.66
CA GLY A 295 -4.24 -81.29 21.89
C GLY A 295 -4.79 -80.21 20.97
N GLU A 296 -5.85 -79.54 21.41
CA GLU A 296 -6.11 -78.13 21.12
C GLU A 296 -4.87 -77.29 21.51
N ASP A 297 -3.95 -77.06 20.57
CA ASP A 297 -2.95 -76.01 20.65
C ASP A 297 -2.91 -75.24 19.33
N GLU A 298 -4.09 -74.79 18.86
CA GLU A 298 -4.14 -73.57 18.07
C GLU A 298 -3.83 -72.42 19.03
N GLY A 299 -2.54 -72.13 19.14
CA GLY A 299 -2.00 -70.99 19.87
C GLY A 299 -2.83 -69.74 19.59
N ASP A 300 -3.12 -69.06 20.68
CA ASP A 300 -3.99 -67.89 20.92
C ASP A 300 -3.70 -66.67 20.02
N VAL A 301 -3.72 -66.85 18.70
CA VAL A 301 -3.54 -65.78 17.71
C VAL A 301 -4.91 -65.28 17.30
N VAL A 302 -5.32 -64.20 17.95
CA VAL A 302 -6.54 -63.47 17.64
C VAL A 302 -6.50 -62.99 16.18
N THR A 303 -7.09 -63.78 15.28
CA THR A 303 -7.16 -63.42 13.87
C THR A 303 -7.96 -62.14 13.69
N ARG A 304 -7.59 -61.33 12.69
CA ARG A 304 -8.32 -60.09 12.34
C ARG A 304 -9.84 -60.32 12.18
N ALA A 305 -10.22 -61.52 11.72
CA ALA A 305 -11.62 -61.92 11.58
C ALA A 305 -12.33 -62.10 12.94
N SER A 306 -11.67 -62.69 13.95
CA SER A 306 -12.25 -62.87 15.29
C SER A 306 -12.44 -61.53 16.01
N LEU A 307 -11.45 -60.64 15.95
CA LEU A 307 -11.53 -59.25 16.44
C LEU A 307 -12.68 -58.48 15.80
N LYS A 308 -12.83 -58.61 14.48
CA LYS A 308 -13.91 -57.93 13.74
C LYS A 308 -15.29 -58.45 14.16
N LYS A 309 -15.44 -59.77 14.29
CA LYS A 309 -16.70 -60.40 14.74
C LYS A 309 -17.07 -59.99 16.17
N GLN A 310 -16.09 -59.94 17.08
CA GLN A 310 -16.29 -59.53 18.46
C GLN A 310 -16.69 -58.03 18.55
N SER A 311 -16.05 -57.16 17.76
CA SER A 311 -16.41 -55.74 17.68
C SER A 311 -17.83 -55.51 17.14
N GLN A 312 -18.24 -56.29 16.13
CA GLN A 312 -19.58 -56.23 15.53
C GLN A 312 -20.67 -56.61 16.55
N GLN A 313 -20.46 -57.69 17.31
CA GLN A 313 -21.38 -58.12 18.39
C GLN A 313 -21.56 -57.05 19.47
N ILE A 314 -20.49 -56.34 19.84
CA ILE A 314 -20.56 -55.25 20.81
C ILE A 314 -21.43 -54.10 20.27
N ILE A 315 -21.26 -53.72 19.00
CA ILE A 315 -22.05 -52.67 18.37
C ILE A 315 -23.53 -53.08 18.25
N GLU A 316 -23.82 -54.30 17.81
CA GLU A 316 -25.18 -54.82 17.68
C GLU A 316 -25.89 -54.92 19.04
N SER A 317 -25.17 -55.33 20.09
CA SER A 317 -25.73 -55.40 21.45
C SER A 317 -26.11 -54.02 22.00
N LYS A 318 -25.34 -52.96 21.67
CA LYS A 318 -25.61 -51.59 22.13
C LYS A 318 -26.57 -50.81 21.23
N THR A 319 -26.76 -51.20 19.98
CA THR A 319 -27.66 -50.51 19.03
C THR A 319 -29.09 -51.06 19.04
N LYS A 320 -29.37 -52.17 19.75
CA LYS A 320 -30.71 -52.74 19.92
C LYS A 320 -31.59 -51.88 20.85
N ARG A 321 -32.03 -50.71 20.37
CA ARG A 321 -33.08 -49.91 21.00
C ARG A 321 -34.40 -50.72 21.02
N LYS A 322 -34.94 -50.95 22.21
CA LYS A 322 -36.27 -51.56 22.45
C LYS A 322 -37.34 -50.92 21.54
N SER A 323 -38.08 -51.76 20.81
CA SER A 323 -39.13 -51.33 19.89
C SER A 323 -40.36 -50.76 20.62
N ARG A 324 -41.04 -49.79 20.02
CA ARG A 324 -42.40 -49.37 20.40
C ARG A 324 -43.41 -50.21 19.60
N PRO A 325 -44.44 -50.81 20.22
CA PRO A 325 -45.45 -51.57 19.48
C PRO A 325 -46.42 -50.62 18.74
N LYS A 326 -46.60 -50.84 17.43
CA LYS A 326 -47.63 -50.15 16.63
C LYS A 326 -49.01 -50.78 16.91
N LYS A 327 -49.98 -49.95 17.29
CA LYS A 327 -51.41 -50.31 17.44
C LYS A 327 -51.98 -50.84 16.12
N LYS A 328 -52.62 -52.01 16.15
CA LYS A 328 -53.51 -52.52 15.10
C LYS A 328 -54.71 -51.55 14.97
N LYS A 329 -54.97 -51.02 13.77
CA LYS A 329 -56.29 -50.48 13.40
C LYS A 329 -57.10 -51.60 12.75
N GLY A 330 -58.37 -51.70 13.18
CA GLY A 330 -59.30 -52.73 12.80
C GLY A 330 -59.83 -52.61 11.38
N LYS A 331 -60.35 -53.75 10.90
CA LYS A 331 -61.22 -53.89 9.74
C LYS A 331 -62.56 -53.19 10.00
N GLN A 332 -63.03 -52.40 9.03
CA GLN A 332 -64.40 -52.44 8.52
C GLN A 332 -64.36 -52.02 7.06
#